data_AF-A0A970U7W2-F1
#
_entry.id   AF-A0A970U7W2-F1
#
_cell.length_a   1.000
_cell.length_b   1.000
_cell.length_c   1.000
_cell.angle_alpha   90.00
_cell.angle_beta   90.00
_cell.angle_gamma   90.00
#
_symmetry.space_group_name_H-M   'P 1'
#
loop_
_entity.id
_entity.type
_entity.pdbx_description
1 polymer ?
#
loop_
_entity_poly.entity_id
_entity_poly.type
_entity_poly.pdbx_seq_one_letter_code
_entity_poly.pdbx_strand_id
1 'polypeptide(L)'
;MFLTVLNRLMAEKAITKSKLAQNSGIPYTTIDGWYKKGYENVRLATLLKLSDYFNVSLDYLVGKPDNNMRIGLTEIEMLNIYKQLDSHGRRVVDLIIREELGRIRSDAVPKVSKSQYEPER
;
A
#
# COMPACT_ATOMS: atom_id res chain seq x y z
N MET A 1 -7.19 4.95 17.26
CA MET A 1 -6.16 4.84 16.21
C MET A 1 -6.25 3.52 15.45
N PHE A 2 -6.12 2.36 16.11
CA PHE A 2 -6.24 1.02 15.46
C PHE A 2 -7.47 0.83 14.57
N LEU A 3 -8.69 1.07 15.09
CA LEU A 3 -9.92 0.89 14.30
C LEU A 3 -9.99 1.79 13.06
N THR A 4 -9.41 3.00 13.14
CA THR A 4 -9.34 3.92 12.01
C THR A 4 -8.48 3.35 10.90
N VAL A 5 -7.29 2.84 11.23
CA VAL A 5 -6.38 2.19 10.28
C VAL A 5 -7.04 0.93 9.70
N LEU A 6 -7.64 0.10 10.54
CA LEU A 6 -8.33 -1.12 10.10
C LEU A 6 -9.47 -0.82 9.13
N ASN A 7 -10.31 0.18 9.44
CA ASN A 7 -11.40 0.60 8.54
C ASN A 7 -10.87 1.07 7.18
N ARG A 8 -9.76 1.81 7.18
CA ARG A 8 -9.13 2.29 5.96
C ARG A 8 -8.63 1.13 5.10
N LEU A 9 -7.90 0.18 5.71
CA LEU A 9 -7.39 -1.01 5.03
C LEU A 9 -8.53 -1.90 4.48
N MET A 10 -9.64 -2.02 5.20
CA MET A 10 -10.83 -2.72 4.69
C MET A 10 -11.46 -1.98 3.50
N ALA A 11 -11.52 -0.65 3.54
CA ALA A 11 -12.05 0.16 2.44
C ALA A 11 -11.17 0.07 1.18
N GLU A 12 -9.85 0.14 1.34
CA GLU A 12 -8.87 -0.01 0.24
C GLU A 12 -9.00 -1.37 -0.47
N LYS A 13 -9.28 -2.45 0.28
CA LYS A 13 -9.54 -3.78 -0.29
C LYS A 13 -11.01 -4.03 -0.66
N ALA A 14 -11.91 -3.07 -0.46
CA ALA A 14 -13.35 -3.19 -0.66
C ALA A 14 -13.99 -4.42 0.05
N ILE A 15 -13.58 -4.70 1.29
CA ILE A 15 -14.05 -5.86 2.07
C ILE A 15 -14.89 -5.46 3.28
N THR A 16 -15.81 -6.35 3.67
CA THR A 16 -16.60 -6.22 4.89
C THR A 16 -15.92 -6.91 6.07
N LYS A 17 -16.39 -6.66 7.30
CA LYS A 17 -15.93 -7.38 8.51
C LYS A 17 -16.09 -8.90 8.40
N SER A 18 -17.17 -9.36 7.76
CA SER A 18 -17.41 -10.80 7.50
C SER A 18 -16.35 -11.36 6.56
N LYS A 19 -16.04 -10.64 5.47
CA LYS A 19 -15.00 -11.06 4.54
C LYS A 19 -13.61 -11.02 5.16
N LEU A 20 -13.33 -10.01 6.00
CA LEU A 20 -12.11 -9.95 6.79
C LEU A 20 -12.00 -11.17 7.73
N ALA A 21 -13.07 -11.55 8.43
CA ALA A 21 -13.08 -12.72 9.31
C ALA A 21 -12.71 -14.00 8.55
N GLN A 22 -13.35 -14.21 7.40
CA GLN A 22 -13.11 -15.37 6.55
C GLN A 22 -11.66 -15.42 6.06
N ASN A 23 -11.13 -14.29 5.60
CA ASN A 23 -9.82 -14.27 4.94
C ASN A 23 -8.64 -14.20 5.93
N SER A 24 -8.81 -13.57 7.10
CA SER A 24 -7.75 -13.44 8.11
C SER A 24 -7.71 -14.60 9.11
N GLY A 25 -8.73 -15.48 9.11
CA GLY A 25 -8.86 -16.55 10.09
C GLY A 25 -9.08 -16.02 11.51
N ILE A 26 -9.65 -14.82 11.64
CA ILE A 26 -10.04 -14.21 12.92
C ILE A 26 -11.56 -14.34 13.05
N PRO A 27 -12.09 -14.86 14.17
CA PRO A 27 -13.53 -15.00 14.34
C PRO A 27 -14.26 -13.67 14.16
N TYR A 28 -15.38 -13.69 13.45
CA TYR A 28 -16.20 -12.49 13.22
C TYR A 28 -16.60 -11.80 14.53
N THR A 29 -16.94 -12.59 15.55
CA THR A 29 -17.30 -12.10 16.89
C THR A 29 -16.16 -11.32 17.55
N THR A 30 -14.90 -11.69 17.29
CA THR A 30 -13.73 -10.96 17.75
C THR A 30 -13.63 -9.61 17.04
N ILE A 31 -13.75 -9.60 15.71
CA ILE A 31 -13.69 -8.37 14.91
C ILE A 31 -14.81 -7.42 15.30
N ASP A 32 -16.05 -7.91 15.36
CA ASP A 32 -17.23 -7.12 15.76
C ASP A 32 -17.11 -6.63 17.21
N GLY A 33 -16.54 -7.45 18.09
CA GLY A 33 -16.22 -7.10 19.47
C GLY A 33 -15.35 -5.84 19.60
N TRP A 34 -14.38 -5.63 18.71
CA TRP A 34 -13.53 -4.44 18.73
C TRP A 34 -14.31 -3.14 18.54
N TYR A 35 -15.37 -3.16 17.75
CA TYR A 35 -16.21 -2.00 17.48
C TYR A 35 -17.22 -1.72 18.59
N LYS A 36 -17.65 -2.76 19.31
CA LYS A 36 -18.70 -2.66 20.33
C LYS A 36 -18.15 -2.50 21.75
N LYS A 37 -17.09 -3.25 22.07
CA LYS A 37 -16.53 -3.39 23.42
C LYS A 37 -15.15 -2.76 23.56
N GLY A 38 -14.56 -2.30 22.46
CA GLY A 38 -13.19 -1.81 22.44
C GLY A 38 -12.15 -2.89 22.13
N TYR A 39 -10.91 -2.45 21.95
CA TYR A 39 -9.80 -3.23 21.41
C TYR A 39 -8.55 -3.20 22.30
N GLU A 40 -8.72 -2.88 23.59
CA GLU A 40 -7.59 -2.76 24.53
C GLU A 40 -6.88 -4.10 24.78
N ASN A 41 -7.60 -5.21 24.68
CA ASN A 41 -7.09 -6.56 24.95
C ASN A 41 -6.81 -7.38 23.68
N VAL A 42 -6.60 -6.72 22.52
CA VAL A 42 -6.23 -7.44 21.30
C VAL A 42 -4.85 -8.07 21.47
N ARG A 43 -4.78 -9.39 21.26
CA ARG A 43 -3.53 -10.14 21.36
C ARG A 43 -2.62 -9.83 20.17
N LEU A 44 -1.31 -9.81 20.42
CA LEU A 44 -0.28 -9.63 19.39
C LEU A 44 -0.44 -10.60 18.22
N ALA A 45 -0.70 -11.89 18.49
CA ALA A 45 -0.92 -12.89 17.44
C ALA A 45 -2.09 -12.53 16.50
N THR A 46 -3.13 -11.86 17.01
CA THR A 46 -4.26 -11.41 16.19
C THR A 46 -3.87 -10.20 15.34
N LEU A 47 -3.07 -9.28 15.89
CA LEU A 47 -2.54 -8.16 15.13
C LEU A 47 -1.59 -8.63 14.02
N LEU A 48 -0.77 -9.66 14.27
CA LEU A 48 0.10 -10.27 13.26
C LEU A 48 -0.70 -10.89 12.11
N LYS A 49 -1.79 -11.61 12.40
CA LYS A 49 -2.69 -12.12 11.35
C LYS A 49 -3.26 -11.01 10.47
N LEU A 50 -3.61 -9.87 11.07
CA LEU A 50 -4.09 -8.71 10.33
C LEU A 50 -2.97 -8.07 9.51
N SER A 51 -1.78 -7.90 10.08
CA SER A 51 -0.64 -7.30 9.38
C SER A 51 -0.23 -8.13 8.17
N ASP A 52 -0.20 -9.46 8.32
CA ASP A 52 0.09 -10.40 7.24
C ASP A 52 -1.00 -10.36 6.16
N TYR A 53 -2.28 -10.36 6.57
CA TYR A 53 -3.40 -10.30 5.64
C TYR A 53 -3.44 -9.00 4.82
N PHE A 54 -3.11 -7.87 5.44
CA PHE A 54 -3.07 -6.57 4.78
C PHE A 54 -1.72 -6.24 4.13
N ASN A 55 -0.69 -7.06 4.38
CA ASN A 55 0.69 -6.85 3.96
C ASN A 55 1.23 -5.47 4.41
N VAL A 56 1.04 -5.17 5.70
CA VAL A 56 1.49 -3.92 6.35
C VAL A 56 2.34 -4.24 7.57
N SER A 57 3.13 -3.29 8.07
CA SER A 57 3.82 -3.46 9.34
C SER A 57 2.84 -3.46 10.52
N LEU A 58 3.21 -4.15 11.60
CA LEU A 58 2.44 -4.16 12.84
C LEU A 58 2.29 -2.75 13.42
N ASP A 59 3.38 -1.96 13.40
CA ASP A 59 3.40 -0.59 13.90
C ASP A 59 2.39 0.29 13.15
N TYR A 60 2.39 0.19 11.81
CA TYR A 60 1.43 0.87 10.97
C TYR A 60 -0.02 0.50 11.34
N LEU A 61 -0.31 -0.80 11.51
CA LEU A 61 -1.65 -1.29 11.87
C LEU A 61 -2.16 -0.71 13.20
N VAL A 62 -1.29 -0.58 14.21
CA VAL A 62 -1.68 -0.04 15.52
C VAL A 62 -1.70 1.49 15.57
N GLY A 63 -1.45 2.16 14.44
CA GLY A 63 -1.44 3.61 14.36
C GLY A 63 -0.20 4.25 14.98
N LYS A 64 0.90 3.50 15.04
CA LYS A 64 2.25 4.07 15.08
C LYS A 64 2.68 4.17 13.61
N PRO A 65 2.32 5.26 12.89
CA PRO A 65 2.82 5.43 11.54
C PRO A 65 4.32 5.23 11.60
N ASP A 66 4.83 4.38 10.72
CA ASP A 66 6.26 4.15 10.57
C ASP A 66 6.92 5.53 10.35
N ASN A 67 7.40 6.14 11.43
CA ASN A 67 8.56 7.04 11.38
C ASN A 67 9.80 6.27 10.86
N ASN A 68 9.65 4.95 10.64
CA ASN A 68 10.62 4.01 10.17
C ASN A 68 10.41 3.55 8.73
N MET A 69 9.64 4.29 7.91
CA MET A 69 10.00 4.34 6.49
C MET A 69 11.42 4.90 6.52
N ARG A 70 12.45 4.05 6.42
CA ARG A 70 13.84 4.48 6.28
C ARG A 70 13.93 5.09 4.89
N ILE A 71 13.39 6.30 4.77
CA ILE A 71 13.67 7.21 3.67
C ILE A 71 15.17 7.42 3.79
N GLY A 72 15.92 6.96 2.79
CA GLY A 72 17.35 7.20 2.79
C GLY A 72 17.61 8.70 2.83
N LEU A 73 18.81 9.09 3.29
CA LEU A 73 19.17 10.52 3.40
C LEU A 73 18.96 11.23 2.06
N THR A 74 19.23 10.55 0.95
CA THR A 74 19.01 11.05 -0.41
C THR A 74 17.55 11.32 -0.72
N GLU A 75 16.62 10.42 -0.38
CA GLU A 75 15.19 10.66 -0.61
C GLU A 75 14.64 11.80 0.28
N ILE A 76 15.17 11.95 1.50
CA ILE A 76 14.84 13.10 2.37
C ILE A 76 15.33 14.41 1.74
N GLU A 77 16.57 14.44 1.26
CA GLU A 77 17.16 15.60 0.58
C GLU A 77 16.36 15.98 -0.67
N MET A 78 15.99 15.00 -1.50
CA MET A 78 15.15 15.24 -2.68
C MET A 78 13.80 15.88 -2.33
N LEU A 79 13.13 15.40 -1.27
CA LEU A 79 11.86 15.98 -0.81
C LEU A 79 12.04 17.41 -0.31
N ASN A 80 13.13 17.70 0.41
CA ASN A 80 13.41 19.05 0.91
C ASN A 80 13.71 20.03 -0.23
N ILE A 81 14.42 19.58 -1.28
CA ILE A 81 14.64 20.39 -2.49
C ILE A 81 13.30 20.61 -3.21
N TYR A 82 12.52 19.55 -3.42
CA TYR A 82 11.23 19.63 -4.11
C TYR A 82 10.23 20.60 -3.43
N LYS A 83 10.22 20.65 -2.09
CA LYS A 83 9.37 21.57 -1.33
C LYS A 83 9.71 23.04 -1.59
N GLN A 84 10.98 23.35 -1.83
CA GLN A 84 11.46 24.72 -2.08
C GLN A 84 11.14 25.21 -3.51
N LEU A 85 10.73 24.32 -4.41
CA LEU A 85 10.40 24.69 -5.78
C LEU A 85 9.09 25.49 -5.85
N ASP A 86 8.97 26.32 -6.88
CA ASP A 86 7.73 26.99 -7.23
C ASP A 86 6.83 26.06 -8.09
N SER A 87 5.69 26.59 -8.54
CA SER A 87 4.76 25.84 -9.37
C SER A 87 5.36 25.38 -10.71
N HIS A 88 6.32 26.12 -11.26
CA HIS A 88 6.99 25.74 -12.50
C HIS A 88 7.96 24.58 -12.26
N GLY A 89 8.85 24.70 -11.27
CA GLY A 89 9.83 23.67 -10.93
C GLY A 89 9.17 22.34 -10.56
N ARG A 90 8.07 22.38 -9.79
CA ARG A 90 7.30 21.16 -9.47
C ARG A 90 6.74 20.46 -10.71
N ARG A 91 6.26 21.21 -11.72
CA ARG A 91 5.77 20.64 -12.98
C ARG A 91 6.88 19.95 -13.77
N VAL A 92 8.07 20.53 -13.82
CA VAL A 92 9.21 19.93 -14.53
C VAL A 92 9.63 18.62 -13.87
N VAL A 93 9.73 18.59 -12.53
CA VAL A 93 10.04 17.37 -11.79
C VAL A 93 8.98 16.28 -12.03
N ASP A 94 7.69 16.64 -11.97
CA ASP A 94 6.60 15.70 -12.25
C ASP A 94 6.67 15.13 -13.68
N LEU A 95 7.02 15.96 -14.67
CA LEU A 95 7.21 15.51 -16.05
C LEU A 95 8.31 14.46 -16.17
N ILE A 96 9.49 14.73 -15.60
CA ILE A 96 10.65 13.82 -15.66
C ILE A 96 10.33 12.51 -14.94
N ILE A 97 9.71 12.56 -13.75
CA ILE A 97 9.32 11.36 -13.01
C ILE A 97 8.36 10.50 -13.85
N ARG A 98 7.38 11.12 -14.52
CA ARG A 98 6.43 10.40 -15.37
C ARG A 98 7.10 9.77 -16.58
N GLU A 99 8.00 10.49 -17.24
CA GLU A 99 8.76 9.98 -18.37
C GLU A 99 9.56 8.74 -17.97
N GLU A 100 10.31 8.83 -16.88
CA GLU A 100 11.18 7.74 -16.43
C GLU A 100 10.38 6.52 -15.96
N LEU A 101 9.25 6.73 -15.28
CA LEU A 101 8.32 5.64 -14.96
C LEU A 101 7.74 4.99 -16.23
N GLY A 102 7.47 5.78 -17.28
CA GLY A 102 7.04 5.29 -18.58
C GLY A 102 8.11 4.42 -19.26
N ARG A 103 9.36 4.86 -19.23
CA ARG A 103 10.52 4.12 -19.76
C ARG A 103 10.70 2.79 -19.04
N ILE A 104 10.78 2.80 -17.71
CA ILE A 104 10.94 1.59 -16.88
C ILE A 104 9.84 0.58 -17.15
N ARG A 105 8.59 1.04 -17.28
CA ARG A 105 7.45 0.16 -17.61
C ARG A 105 7.52 -0.42 -19.02
N SER A 106 8.01 0.35 -19.98
CA SER A 106 8.17 -0.09 -21.37
C SER A 106 9.31 -1.11 -21.51
N ASP A 107 10.40 -0.93 -20.77
CA ASP A 107 11.54 -1.86 -20.72
C ASP A 107 11.18 -3.18 -20.01
N ALA A 108 10.16 -3.18 -19.16
CA ALA A 108 9.67 -4.37 -18.45
C ALA A 108 8.74 -5.28 -19.30
N VAL A 109 8.31 -4.85 -20.51
CA VAL A 109 7.49 -5.66 -21.42
C VAL A 109 8.40 -6.39 -22.41
N PRO A 110 8.45 -7.74 -22.42
CA PRO A 110 9.19 -8.48 -23.43
C PRO A 110 8.66 -8.13 -24.83
N LYS A 111 9.55 -7.73 -25.74
CA LYS A 111 9.22 -7.53 -27.16
C LYS A 111 8.69 -8.85 -27.74
N VAL A 112 7.37 -9.00 -27.84
CA VAL A 112 6.76 -10.12 -28.56
C VAL A 112 7.15 -9.96 -30.04
N SER A 113 7.94 -10.92 -30.51
CA SER A 113 8.34 -11.08 -31.91
C SER A 113 7.10 -11.07 -32.80
N LYS A 114 6.95 -10.05 -33.65
CA LYS A 114 6.04 -10.08 -34.79
C LYS A 114 6.77 -10.73 -35.96
N SER A 115 6.28 -11.89 -36.42
CA SER A 115 6.12 -12.27 -37.84
C SER A 115 6.27 -13.78 -38.06
N GLN A 116 5.18 -14.53 -37.83
CA GLN A 116 4.84 -15.69 -38.67
C GLN A 116 3.31 -15.71 -38.80
N TYR A 117 2.81 -15.02 -39.83
CA TYR A 117 1.50 -15.27 -40.42
C TYR A 117 1.69 -15.15 -41.94
N GLU A 118 2.13 -16.24 -42.56
CA GLU A 118 1.76 -16.53 -43.95
C GLU A 118 0.38 -17.18 -43.91
N PRO A 119 -0.66 -16.61 -44.54
CA PRO A 119 -1.92 -17.32 -44.70
C PRO A 119 -1.74 -18.35 -45.82
N GLU A 120 -1.89 -19.63 -45.47
CA GLU A 120 -2.12 -20.68 -46.47
C GLU A 120 -3.52 -20.53 -47.09
N ARG A 121 -3.54 -20.66 -48.42
CA ARG A 121 -4.66 -20.83 -49.37
C ARG A 121 -5.20 -19.59 -50.06
#